data_AF-A0A4Z1AR14-F1
#
_entry.id   AF-A0A4Z1AR14-F1
#
_cell.length_a   1.000
_cell.length_b   1.000
_cell.length_c   1.000
_cell.angle_alpha   90.00
_cell.angle_beta   90.00
_cell.angle_gamma   90.00
#
_symmetry.space_group_name_H-M   'P 1'
#
loop_
_entity.id
_entity.type
_entity.pdbx_description
1 polymer ?
#
loop_
_entity_poly.entity_id
_entity_poly.type
_entity_poly.pdbx_seq_one_letter_code
_entity_poly.pdbx_strand_id
1 'polypeptide(L)'
;MTSAIQFTETHVYAEKKRFRVVFVRNVCSVETEEISLILQKIQEIQPTIVELDLENVVAIPSLILNRILKLLAELKSKGVPVEIKTSEGLKTVLNRLKISLQ
;
A
#
# COMPACT_ATOMS: atom_id res chain seq x y z
N MET A 1 13.52 8.07 -16.53
CA MET A 1 13.91 6.75 -16.01
C MET A 1 13.07 6.48 -14.77
N THR A 2 12.07 5.61 -14.87
CA THR A 2 11.19 5.22 -13.76
C THR A 2 11.90 4.13 -12.95
N SER A 3 12.28 4.43 -11.71
CA SER A 3 12.91 3.46 -10.81
C SER A 3 11.82 2.52 -10.29
N ALA A 4 11.68 1.34 -10.89
CA ALA A 4 10.82 0.30 -10.33
C ALA A 4 11.55 -0.34 -9.15
N ILE A 5 11.01 -0.19 -7.94
CA ILE A 5 11.47 -0.95 -6.77
C ILE A 5 10.63 -2.23 -6.75
N GLN A 6 11.28 -3.38 -6.81
CA GLN A 6 10.63 -4.68 -6.76
C GLN A 6 10.96 -5.34 -5.42
N PHE A 7 9.92 -5.59 -4.65
CA PHE A 7 9.98 -6.47 -3.49
C PHE A 7 9.34 -7.81 -3.88
N THR A 8 9.55 -8.84 -3.06
CA THR A 8 9.04 -10.19 -3.35
C THR A 8 7.52 -10.20 -3.54
N GLU A 9 6.80 -9.35 -2.80
CA GLU A 9 5.34 -9.34 -2.77
C GLU A 9 4.73 -7.98 -3.14
N THR A 10 5.56 -6.98 -3.45
CA THR A 10 5.08 -5.66 -3.89
C THR A 10 5.89 -5.10 -5.05
N HIS A 11 5.19 -4.42 -5.96
CA HIS A 11 5.78 -3.72 -7.08
C HIS A 11 5.50 -2.23 -6.94
N VAL A 12 6.55 -1.41 -6.98
CA VAL A 12 6.45 0.04 -6.85
C VAL A 12 6.68 0.71 -8.20
N TYR A 13 5.70 1.50 -8.63
CA TYR A 13 5.78 2.37 -9.80
C TYR A 13 5.78 3.82 -9.33
N ALA A 14 6.95 4.44 -9.42
CA ALA A 14 7.20 5.72 -8.77
C ALA A 14 7.20 6.85 -9.81
N GLU A 15 6.10 7.59 -9.90
CA GLU A 15 5.97 8.78 -10.76
C GLU A 15 5.56 10.01 -9.94
N LYS A 16 6.00 11.21 -10.34
CA LYS A 16 5.65 12.46 -9.62
C LYS A 16 4.15 12.72 -9.54
N LYS A 17 3.38 12.29 -10.54
CA LYS A 17 1.92 12.45 -10.52
C LYS A 17 1.25 11.40 -9.65
N ARG A 18 1.75 10.16 -9.68
CA ARG A 18 1.15 9.01 -8.98
C ARG A 18 2.24 8.04 -8.55
N PHE A 19 2.27 7.71 -7.27
CA PHE A 19 3.11 6.66 -6.72
C PHE A 19 2.25 5.43 -6.45
N ARG A 20 2.44 4.36 -7.20
CA ARG A 20 1.59 3.17 -7.12
C ARG A 20 2.34 2.01 -6.47
N VAL A 21 1.76 1.43 -5.43
CA VAL A 21 2.25 0.20 -4.78
C VAL A 21 1.25 -0.91 -5.09
N VAL A 22 1.68 -1.93 -5.84
CA VAL A 22 0.85 -3.06 -6.23
C VAL A 22 1.24 -4.29 -5.42
N PHE A 23 0.29 -4.80 -4.64
CA PHE A 23 0.47 -6.01 -3.85
C PHE A 23 0.10 -7.25 -4.68
N VAL A 24 0.92 -8.29 -4.59
CA VAL A 24 0.65 -9.56 -5.30
C VAL A 24 -0.44 -10.39 -4.60
N ARG A 25 -0.85 -11.49 -5.22
CA ARG A 25 -2.05 -12.26 -4.82
C ARG A 25 -2.03 -12.79 -3.39
N ASN A 26 -0.88 -13.31 -2.97
CA ASN A 26 -0.63 -13.80 -1.62
C ASN A 26 0.42 -12.88 -0.98
N VAL A 27 0.01 -12.10 0.01
CA VAL A 27 0.90 -11.19 0.72
C VAL A 27 1.12 -11.77 2.11
N CYS A 28 2.28 -12.36 2.35
CA CYS A 28 2.59 -13.08 3.58
C CYS A 28 3.80 -12.51 4.31
N SER A 29 4.69 -11.79 3.62
CA SER A 29 6.03 -11.44 4.10
C SER A 29 6.39 -9.97 4.01
N VAL A 30 5.48 -9.06 3.64
CA VAL A 30 5.78 -7.60 3.62
C VAL A 30 6.35 -7.14 4.96
N GLU A 31 7.64 -6.79 4.98
CA GLU A 31 8.40 -6.49 6.18
C GLU A 31 8.27 -5.03 6.61
N THR A 32 8.73 -4.70 7.82
CA THR A 32 8.66 -3.31 8.33
C THR A 32 9.64 -2.41 7.57
N GLU A 33 10.77 -2.98 7.18
CA GLU A 33 11.82 -2.38 6.38
C GLU A 33 11.29 -1.98 5.00
N GLU A 34 10.51 -2.85 4.37
CA GLU A 34 9.85 -2.58 3.09
C GLU A 34 8.89 -1.38 3.19
N ILE A 35 8.04 -1.34 4.23
CA ILE A 35 7.16 -0.20 4.48
C ILE A 35 7.96 1.10 4.69
N SER A 36 9.09 1.01 5.39
CA SER A 36 9.95 2.16 5.67
C SER A 36 10.60 2.70 4.40
N LEU A 37 11.06 1.82 3.52
CA LEU A 37 11.60 2.19 2.20
C LEU A 37 10.54 2.81 1.29
N ILE A 38 9.32 2.26 1.28
CA ILE A 38 8.20 2.84 0.53
C ILE A 38 7.92 4.27 1.00
N LEU A 39 7.83 4.48 2.32
CA LEU A 39 7.60 5.80 2.91
C LEU A 39 8.71 6.79 2.57
N GLN A 40 9.97 6.36 2.68
CA GLN A 40 11.12 7.17 2.30
C GLN A 40 11.01 7.60 0.83
N LYS A 41 10.67 6.67 -0.07
CA LYS A 41 10.56 6.97 -1.50
C LYS A 41 9.42 7.93 -1.83
N ILE A 42 8.30 7.81 -1.13
CA ILE A 42 7.18 8.75 -1.25
C ILE A 42 7.63 10.15 -0.82
N GLN A 43 8.41 10.27 0.27
CA GLN A 43 8.95 11.56 0.72
C GLN A 43 9.96 12.16 -0.26
N GLU A 44 10.80 11.34 -0.89
CA GLU A 44 11.75 11.80 -1.91
C GLU A 44 11.06 12.30 -3.18
N ILE A 45 10.03 11.59 -3.64
CA ILE A 45 9.35 11.88 -4.92
C ILE A 45 8.29 12.98 -4.75
N GLN A 46 7.67 13.06 -3.57
CA GLN A 46 6.54 13.94 -3.25
C GLN A 46 5.42 13.81 -4.30
N PRO A 47 4.85 12.60 -4.46
CA PRO A 47 3.82 12.36 -5.46
C PRO A 47 2.54 13.11 -5.11
N THR A 48 1.79 13.54 -6.12
CA THR A 48 0.46 14.17 -5.91
C THR A 48 -0.53 13.20 -5.27
N ILE A 49 -0.44 11.91 -5.57
CA ILE A 49 -1.27 10.86 -5.00
C ILE A 49 -0.50 9.56 -4.84
N VAL A 50 -0.80 8.81 -3.78
CA VAL A 50 -0.34 7.43 -3.59
C VAL A 50 -1.50 6.49 -3.91
N GLU A 51 -1.29 5.53 -4.80
CA GLU A 51 -2.25 4.46 -5.06
C GLU A 51 -1.76 3.18 -4.37
N LEU A 52 -2.54 2.64 -3.44
CA LEU A 52 -2.33 1.29 -2.90
C LEU A 52 -3.27 0.32 -3.62
N ASP A 53 -2.70 -0.55 -4.43
CA ASP A 53 -3.43 -1.52 -5.22
C ASP A 53 -3.39 -2.91 -4.56
N LEU A 54 -4.50 -3.25 -3.92
CA LEU A 54 -4.78 -4.53 -3.27
C LEU A 54 -5.80 -5.35 -4.08
N GLU A 55 -6.05 -5.01 -5.35
CA GLU A 55 -7.08 -5.65 -6.18
C GLU A 55 -6.78 -7.14 -6.38
N ASN A 56 -5.51 -7.50 -6.48
CA ASN A 56 -5.10 -8.89 -6.65
C ASN A 56 -5.06 -9.68 -5.33
N VAL A 57 -5.12 -9.02 -4.18
CA VAL A 57 -4.95 -9.66 -2.87
C VAL A 57 -6.18 -10.50 -2.55
N VAL A 58 -5.96 -11.81 -2.41
CA VAL A 58 -7.02 -12.78 -2.04
C VAL A 58 -6.99 -13.10 -0.55
N ALA A 59 -5.79 -13.16 0.02
CA ALA A 59 -5.58 -13.43 1.43
C ALA A 59 -4.46 -12.54 1.98
N ILE A 60 -4.67 -12.03 3.19
CA ILE A 60 -3.69 -11.18 3.88
C ILE A 60 -3.70 -11.54 5.39
N PRO A 61 -2.56 -11.93 5.98
CA PRO A 61 -2.44 -12.14 7.41
C PRO A 61 -2.70 -10.82 8.16
N SER A 62 -3.29 -10.91 9.36
CA SER A 62 -3.59 -9.73 10.18
C SER A 62 -2.36 -8.87 10.49
N LEU A 63 -1.18 -9.50 10.62
CA LEU A 63 0.08 -8.78 10.81
C LEU A 63 0.42 -7.87 9.62
N ILE A 64 0.25 -8.38 8.40
CA ILE A 64 0.52 -7.64 7.17
C ILE A 64 -0.53 -6.55 6.98
N LEU A 65 -1.80 -6.86 7.22
CA LEU A 65 -2.87 -5.86 7.20
C LEU A 65 -2.55 -4.70 8.15
N ASN A 66 -2.13 -4.97 9.38
CA ASN A 66 -1.73 -3.95 10.35
C ASN A 66 -0.56 -3.07 9.83
N ARG A 67 0.41 -3.66 9.11
CA ARG A 67 1.51 -2.89 8.50
C ARG A 67 1.00 -1.93 7.43
N ILE A 68 0.08 -2.39 6.58
CA ILE A 68 -0.56 -1.55 5.55
C ILE A 68 -1.39 -0.43 6.19
N LEU A 69 -2.12 -0.73 7.28
CA LEU A 69 -2.86 0.31 8.01
C LEU A 69 -1.95 1.36 8.65
N LYS A 70 -0.79 0.95 9.16
CA LYS A 70 0.23 1.89 9.65
C LYS A 70 0.77 2.79 8.54
N LEU A 71 1.07 2.22 7.37
CA LEU A 71 1.44 2.98 6.17
C LEU A 71 0.37 4.03 5.83
N LEU A 72 -0.90 3.63 5.80
CA LEU A 72 -2.01 4.54 5.53
C LEU A 72 -2.13 5.67 6.55
N ALA A 73 -1.99 5.35 7.85
CA ALA A 73 -2.03 6.34 8.91
C ALA A 73 -0.88 7.37 8.79
N GLU A 74 0.32 6.91 8.43
CA GLU A 74 1.49 7.75 8.21
C GLU A 74 1.33 8.67 6.99
N LEU A 75 0.72 8.18 5.90
CA LEU A 75 0.43 9.00 4.72
C LEU A 75 -0.62 10.06 5.02
N LYS A 76 -1.67 9.67 5.75
CA LYS A 76 -2.74 10.58 6.18
C LYS A 76 -2.21 11.67 7.12
N SER A 77 -1.34 11.34 8.06
CA SER A 77 -0.74 12.32 8.98
C SER A 77 0.15 13.34 8.26
N LYS A 78 0.76 12.94 7.13
CA LYS A 78 1.56 13.80 6.25
C LYS A 78 0.72 14.55 5.19
N GLY A 79 -0.59 14.38 5.19
CA GLY A 79 -1.49 15.03 4.22
C GLY A 79 -1.31 14.53 2.78
N VAL A 80 -0.72 13.35 2.59
CA VAL A 80 -0.54 12.75 1.26
C VAL A 80 -1.85 12.09 0.84
N PRO A 81 -2.47 12.48 -0.29
CA PRO A 81 -3.67 11.83 -0.78
C PRO A 81 -3.42 10.35 -1.09
N VAL A 82 -4.34 9.48 -0.65
CA VAL A 82 -4.25 8.04 -0.91
C VAL A 82 -5.51 7.54 -1.61
N GLU A 83 -5.34 6.80 -2.69
CA GLU A 83 -6.38 6.02 -3.37
C GLU A 83 -6.12 4.53 -3.11
N ILE A 84 -7.15 3.78 -2.74
CA ILE A 84 -7.02 2.37 -2.40
C ILE A 84 -7.93 1.55 -3.31
N LYS A 85 -7.32 0.63 -4.07
CA LYS A 85 -8.04 -0.36 -4.88
C LYS A 85 -8.07 -1.67 -4.12
N THR A 86 -9.25 -2.27 -3.99
CA THR A 86 -9.44 -3.53 -3.26
C THR A 86 -10.33 -4.47 -4.04
N SER A 87 -10.07 -5.77 -3.96
CA SER A 87 -11.04 -6.77 -4.39
C SER A 87 -12.31 -6.72 -3.53
N GLU A 88 -13.44 -7.16 -4.08
CA GLU A 88 -14.70 -7.29 -3.33
C GLU A 88 -14.56 -8.26 -2.13
N GLY A 89 -13.73 -9.30 -2.28
CA GLY A 89 -13.40 -10.23 -1.20
C GLY A 89 -12.69 -9.52 -0.05
N LEU A 90 -11.64 -8.75 -0.34
CA LEU A 90 -10.90 -8.01 0.68
C LEU A 90 -11.76 -6.91 1.32
N LYS A 91 -12.57 -6.21 0.53
CA LYS A 91 -13.54 -5.22 1.01
C LYS A 91 -14.51 -5.83 2.03
N THR A 92 -15.00 -7.03 1.76
CA THR A 92 -15.85 -7.79 2.69
C THR A 92 -15.13 -8.09 4.00
N VAL A 93 -13.87 -8.51 3.95
CA VAL A 93 -13.04 -8.77 5.14
C VAL A 93 -12.85 -7.50 5.96
N LEU A 94 -12.48 -6.39 5.32
CA LEU A 94 -12.27 -5.10 5.99
C LEU A 94 -13.55 -4.60 6.67
N ASN A 95 -14.70 -4.70 5.99
CA ASN A 95 -16.00 -4.34 6.55
C ASN A 95 -16.35 -5.18 7.78
N ARG A 96 -16.09 -6.50 7.75
CA ARG A 96 -16.29 -7.37 8.93
C ARG A 96 -15.42 -6.98 10.11
N LEU A 97 -14.19 -6.53 9.82
CA LEU A 97 -13.25 -6.03 10.82
C LEU A 97 -13.55 -4.58 11.25
N LYS A 98 -14.60 -3.94 10.70
CA LYS A 98 -14.95 -2.52 10.91
C LYS A 98 -13.81 -1.56 10.55
N ILE A 99 -12.97 -1.94 9.60
CA ILE A 99 -11.89 -1.12 9.08
C ILE A 99 -12.44 -0.31 7.92
N SER A 100 -12.49 1.02 8.09
CA SER A 100 -12.74 1.94 6.98
C SER A 100 -11.40 2.41 6.40
N LEU A 101 -11.25 2.26 5.09
CA LEU A 101 -10.11 2.76 4.33
C LEU A 101 -10.36 4.16 3.74
N GLN A 102 -11.47 4.81 4.10
CA GLN A 102 -11.85 6.18 3.72
C GLN A 102 -11.32 7.23 4.72
#